data_AF-A0A7L9BHN4-F1
#
_entry.id   AF-A0A7L9BHN4-F1
#
_cell.length_a   1.000
_cell.length_b   1.000
_cell.length_c   1.000
_cell.angle_alpha   90.00
_cell.angle_beta   90.00
_cell.angle_gamma   90.00
#
_symmetry.space_group_name_H-M   'P 1'
#
loop_
_entity.id
_entity.type
_entity.pdbx_description
1 polymer ?
#
loop_
_entity_poly.entity_id
_entity_poly.type
_entity_poly.pdbx_seq_one_letter_code
_entity_poly.pdbx_strand_id
1 'polypeptide(L)'
;MAKTTFWDVIEKTIEKVGTPLSAKEIWDKANELGTLGDFSTTGKTPWATIAAYCYTDINNNADNSTVIQTSERPAQFFLRRLASQIDLQKVQKQKDTEIAKKEKIETKKFNEGND
;
A
#
# COMPACT_ATOMS: atom_id res chain seq x y z
N MET A 1 7.36 6.03 -23.75
CA MET A 1 6.26 5.92 -22.75
C MET A 1 6.72 4.93 -21.70
N ALA A 2 7.00 5.37 -20.47
CA ALA A 2 7.44 4.45 -19.42
C ALA A 2 6.28 3.52 -19.09
N LYS A 3 6.50 2.21 -19.24
CA LYS A 3 5.51 1.18 -18.94
C LYS A 3 5.30 1.21 -17.42
N THR A 4 4.14 1.68 -16.95
CA THR A 4 3.79 1.63 -15.52
C THR A 4 3.88 0.17 -15.06
N THR A 5 4.72 -0.10 -14.07
CA THR A 5 4.88 -1.44 -13.49
C THR A 5 4.24 -1.48 -12.11
N PHE A 6 3.98 -2.68 -11.58
CA PHE A 6 3.57 -2.82 -10.18
C PHE A 6 4.53 -2.11 -9.22
N TRP A 7 5.83 -2.17 -9.50
CA TRP A 7 6.85 -1.47 -8.73
C TRP A 7 6.66 0.04 -8.70
N ASP A 8 6.45 0.66 -9.87
CA ASP A 8 6.22 2.11 -9.96
C ASP A 8 4.96 2.53 -9.17
N VAL A 9 3.89 1.71 -9.23
CA VAL A 9 2.66 1.94 -8.46
C VAL A 9 2.91 1.82 -6.95
N ILE A 10 3.63 0.79 -6.52
CA ILE A 10 3.98 0.58 -5.11
C ILE A 10 4.80 1.75 -4.59
N GLU A 11 5.86 2.13 -5.31
CA GLU A 11 6.76 3.21 -4.90
C GLU A 11 6.02 4.53 -4.80
N LYS A 12 5.31 4.93 -5.86
CA LYS A 12 4.59 6.22 -5.88
C LYS A 12 3.49 6.28 -4.82
N THR A 13 2.81 5.17 -4.58
CA THR A 13 1.74 5.13 -3.57
C THR A 13 2.30 5.24 -2.17
N ILE A 14 3.34 4.44 -1.83
CA ILE A 14 3.98 4.51 -0.51
C ILE A 14 4.64 5.88 -0.31
N GLU A 15 5.27 6.43 -1.34
CA GLU A 15 5.88 7.77 -1.29
C GLU A 15 4.85 8.88 -1.05
N LYS A 16 3.72 8.86 -1.78
CA LYS A 16 2.64 9.83 -1.57
C LYS A 16 2.01 9.73 -0.18
N VAL A 17 1.82 8.50 0.32
CA VAL A 17 1.19 8.28 1.63
C VAL A 17 2.17 8.52 2.78
N GLY A 18 3.46 8.26 2.56
CA GLY A 18 4.52 8.48 3.55
C GLY A 18 4.45 7.55 4.77
N THR A 19 3.66 6.48 4.73
CA THR A 19 3.53 5.52 5.84
C THR A 19 3.61 4.07 5.36
N PRO A 20 4.00 3.12 6.25
CA PRO A 20 3.98 1.70 5.92
C PRO A 20 2.56 1.22 5.64
N LEU A 21 2.36 0.51 4.54
CA LEU A 21 1.04 0.06 4.09
C LEU A 21 1.06 -1.44 3.79
N SER A 22 -0.07 -2.12 4.02
CA SER A 22 -0.24 -3.49 3.56
C SER A 22 -0.46 -3.56 2.06
N ALA A 23 -0.18 -4.69 1.42
CA ALA A 23 -0.35 -4.84 -0.04
C ALA A 23 -1.76 -4.49 -0.54
N LYS A 24 -2.79 -4.77 0.28
CA LYS A 24 -4.18 -4.35 0.01
C LYS A 24 -4.35 -2.84 0.08
N GLU A 25 -3.77 -2.19 1.09
CA GLU A 25 -3.81 -0.74 1.24
C GLU A 25 -3.05 -0.03 0.13
N ILE A 26 -1.90 -0.56 -0.30
CA ILE A 26 -1.15 -0.03 -1.44
C ILE A 26 -2.03 -0.03 -2.70
N TRP A 27 -2.74 -1.12 -2.96
CA TRP A 27 -3.65 -1.19 -4.10
C TRP A 27 -4.81 -0.19 -3.99
N ASP A 28 -5.47 -0.16 -2.84
CA ASP A 28 -6.62 0.73 -2.58
C ASP A 28 -6.22 2.20 -2.70
N LYS A 29 -5.10 2.58 -2.08
CA LYS A 29 -4.52 3.93 -2.16
C LYS A 29 -4.04 4.25 -3.56
N ALA A 30 -3.50 3.29 -4.29
CA ALA A 30 -3.10 3.54 -5.67
C ALA A 30 -4.29 3.89 -6.56
N ASN A 31 -5.43 3.26 -6.31
CA ASN A 31 -6.69 3.53 -6.99
C ASN A 31 -7.28 4.88 -6.55
N GLU A 32 -7.27 5.18 -5.25
CA GLU A 32 -7.72 6.46 -4.67
C GLU A 32 -6.87 7.65 -5.18
N LEU A 33 -5.55 7.47 -5.28
CA LEU A 33 -4.59 8.50 -5.68
C LEU A 33 -4.40 8.61 -7.21
N GLY A 34 -5.03 7.71 -7.98
CA GLY A 34 -4.87 7.63 -9.43
C GLY A 34 -3.45 7.27 -9.90
N THR A 35 -2.62 6.64 -9.05
CA THR A 35 -1.24 6.26 -9.40
C THR A 35 -1.14 5.07 -10.34
N LEU A 36 -2.23 4.31 -10.51
CA LEU A 36 -2.32 3.24 -11.50
C LEU A 36 -2.32 3.79 -12.93
N GLY A 37 -2.87 4.98 -13.19
CA GLY A 37 -3.01 5.52 -14.55
C GLY A 37 -3.74 4.54 -15.46
N ASP A 38 -3.14 4.19 -16.60
CA ASP A 38 -3.64 3.18 -17.55
C ASP A 38 -3.37 1.72 -17.12
N PHE A 39 -2.77 1.50 -15.94
CA PHE A 39 -2.43 0.17 -15.47
C PHE A 39 -3.69 -0.60 -15.07
N SER A 40 -4.18 -1.44 -15.99
CA SER A 40 -5.32 -2.32 -15.78
C SER A 40 -4.85 -3.73 -15.44
N THR A 41 -5.33 -4.27 -14.32
CA THR A 41 -5.08 -5.67 -13.94
C THR A 41 -6.30 -6.53 -14.28
N THR A 42 -6.11 -7.60 -15.06
CA THR A 42 -7.17 -8.58 -15.35
C THR A 42 -7.39 -9.58 -14.21
N GLY A 43 -6.49 -9.63 -13.22
CA GLY A 43 -6.55 -10.58 -12.11
C GLY A 43 -7.49 -10.15 -10.98
N LYS A 44 -8.13 -11.12 -10.33
CA LYS A 44 -9.06 -10.89 -9.19
C LYS A 44 -8.38 -10.27 -7.95
N THR A 45 -7.07 -10.46 -7.79
CA THR A 45 -6.34 -10.11 -6.56
C THR A 45 -4.97 -9.45 -6.83
N PRO A 46 -4.94 -8.21 -7.35
CA PRO A 46 -3.69 -7.50 -7.65
C PRO A 46 -2.83 -7.21 -6.41
N TRP A 47 -3.44 -7.07 -5.23
CA TRP A 47 -2.71 -6.94 -3.96
C TRP A 47 -1.88 -8.19 -3.61
N ALA A 48 -2.31 -9.38 -4.02
CA ALA A 48 -1.54 -10.61 -3.79
C ALA A 48 -0.25 -10.60 -4.63
N THR A 49 -0.34 -10.10 -5.87
CA THR A 49 0.83 -9.89 -6.73
C THR A 49 1.78 -8.87 -6.10
N ILE A 50 1.27 -7.72 -5.61
CA ILE A 50 2.09 -6.72 -4.91
C ILE A 50 2.83 -7.35 -3.72
N ALA A 51 2.13 -8.13 -2.88
CA ALA A 51 2.75 -8.81 -1.76
C ALA A 51 3.86 -9.76 -2.21
N ALA A 52 3.60 -10.59 -3.22
CA ALA A 52 4.59 -11.51 -3.76
C ALA A 52 5.84 -10.78 -4.28
N TYR A 53 5.66 -9.67 -5.02
CA TYR A 53 6.78 -8.85 -5.50
C TYR A 53 7.60 -8.26 -4.34
N CYS A 54 6.95 -7.73 -3.31
CA CYS A 54 7.64 -7.23 -2.12
C CYS A 54 8.43 -8.34 -1.42
N TYR A 55 7.82 -9.51 -1.21
CA TYR A 55 8.51 -10.64 -0.58
C TYR A 55 9.68 -11.15 -1.41
N THR A 56 9.53 -11.27 -2.73
CA THR A 56 10.61 -11.67 -3.63
C THR A 56 11.76 -10.68 -3.57
N ASP A 57 11.50 -9.37 -3.57
CA ASP A 57 12.55 -8.36 -3.47
C ASP A 57 13.26 -8.38 -2.13
N ILE A 58 12.51 -8.47 -1.02
CA ILE A 58 13.08 -8.61 0.32
C ILE A 58 13.93 -9.89 0.41
N ASN A 59 13.45 -11.01 -0.12
CA ASN A 59 14.16 -12.28 -0.05
C ASN A 59 15.40 -12.32 -0.97
N ASN A 60 15.32 -11.72 -2.17
CA ASN A 60 16.38 -11.77 -3.15
C ASN A 60 17.46 -10.71 -2.90
N ASN A 61 17.07 -9.52 -2.43
CA ASN A 61 17.96 -8.38 -2.27
C ASN A 61 18.29 -8.07 -0.80
N ALA A 62 17.53 -8.58 0.18
CA ALA A 62 17.76 -8.42 1.62
C ALA A 62 18.10 -6.97 2.04
N ASP A 63 19.38 -6.68 2.32
CA ASP A 63 19.84 -5.33 2.69
C ASP A 63 19.81 -4.31 1.55
N ASN A 64 19.80 -4.77 0.31
CA ASN A 64 19.69 -3.97 -0.91
C ASN A 64 18.26 -3.91 -1.46
N SER A 65 17.27 -4.42 -0.71
CA SER A 65 15.86 -4.40 -1.13
C SER A 65 15.32 -2.98 -1.24
N THR A 66 14.46 -2.74 -2.23
CA THR A 66 13.81 -1.44 -2.44
C THR A 66 12.71 -1.22 -1.41
N VAL A 67 12.01 -2.30 -1.04
CA VAL A 67 11.01 -2.32 0.04
C VAL A 67 11.51 -3.10 1.24
N ILE A 68 11.01 -2.75 2.40
CA ILE A 68 11.24 -3.46 3.65
C ILE A 68 9.91 -3.82 4.28
N GLN A 69 9.89 -4.95 4.98
CA GLN A 69 8.78 -5.31 5.84
C GLN A 69 8.94 -4.58 7.18
N THR A 70 7.95 -3.79 7.54
CA THR A 70 7.92 -3.02 8.80
C THR A 70 7.10 -3.71 9.89
N SER A 71 6.10 -4.48 9.48
CA SER A 71 5.23 -5.25 10.37
C SER A 71 4.97 -6.64 9.77
N GLU A 72 4.85 -7.65 10.63
CA GLU A 72 4.59 -9.04 10.22
C GLU A 72 3.09 -9.38 10.24
N ARG A 73 2.33 -8.82 11.20
CA ARG A 73 0.87 -9.00 11.32
C ARG A 73 0.17 -7.73 11.83
N PRO A 74 -0.52 -6.97 10.96
CA PRO A 74 -0.62 -7.19 9.51
C PRO A 74 0.73 -7.00 8.80
N ALA A 75 0.94 -7.73 7.70
CA ALA A 75 2.14 -7.56 6.88
C ALA A 75 2.13 -6.16 6.24
N GLN A 76 3.09 -5.30 6.61
CA GLN A 76 3.19 -3.93 6.09
C GLN A 76 4.54 -3.72 5.43
N PHE A 77 4.52 -3.05 4.28
CA PHE A 77 5.67 -2.75 3.47
C PHE A 77 5.92 -1.25 3.42
N PHE A 78 7.19 -0.87 3.38
CA PHE A 78 7.61 0.52 3.26
C PHE A 78 8.84 0.64 2.38
N LEU A 79 9.10 1.83 1.83
CA LEU A 79 10.28 2.05 0.98
C LEU A 79 11.52 2.20 1.84
N ARG A 80 12.57 1.41 1.55
CA ARG A 80 13.84 1.46 2.29
C ARG A 80 14.47 2.86 2.24
N ARG A 81 14.39 3.53 1.08
CA ARG A 81 14.88 4.90 0.91
C ARG A 81 14.17 5.91 1.81
N LEU A 82 12.86 5.73 2.04
CA LEU A 82 12.09 6.60 2.94
C LEU A 82 12.29 6.19 4.40
N ALA A 83 12.39 4.90 4.69
CA ALA A 83 12.70 4.36 6.01
C ALA A 83 14.08 4.81 6.52
N SER A 84 15.06 4.93 5.63
CA SER A 84 16.38 5.44 5.99
C SER A 84 16.37 6.95 6.27
N GLN A 85 15.42 7.68 5.68
CA GLN A 85 15.27 9.13 5.86
C GLN A 85 14.38 9.49 7.05
N ILE A 86 13.43 8.62 7.40
CA ILE A 86 12.47 8.82 8.49
C ILE A 86 12.85 7.85 9.61
N ASP A 87 13.32 8.38 10.74
CA ASP A 87 13.49 7.63 11.99
C ASP A 87 12.18 6.90 12.32
N LEU A 88 12.12 5.60 12.00
CA LEU A 88 10.92 4.73 12.08
C LEU A 88 10.25 4.77 13.46
N GLN A 89 11.03 5.14 14.48
CA GLN A 89 10.67 5.25 15.88
C GLN A 89 9.63 6.35 16.15
N LYS A 90 9.54 7.38 15.29
CA LYS A 90 8.54 8.46 15.42
C LYS A 90 7.21 8.20 14.71
N VAL A 91 7.17 7.31 13.71
CA VAL A 91 5.96 7.08 12.90
C VAL A 91 4.95 6.17 13.61
N GLN A 92 5.41 5.25 14.47
CA GLN A 92 4.53 4.33 15.20
C GLN A 92 3.53 5.06 16.13
N LYS A 93 3.85 6.28 16.57
CA LYS A 93 3.06 7.03 17.57
C LYS A 93 1.86 7.80 17.00
N GLN A 94 1.71 7.86 15.67
CA GLN A 94 0.67 8.68 15.03
C GLN A 94 -0.47 7.84 14.41
N LYS A 95 -0.30 6.52 14.26
CA LYS A 95 -1.33 5.64 13.67
C LYS A 95 -2.50 5.27 14.59
N ASP A 96 -2.41 5.56 15.89
CA ASP A 96 -3.48 5.22 16.85
C ASP A 96 -4.71 6.16 16.74
N THR A 97 -4.59 7.30 16.06
CA THR A 97 -5.65 8.34 16.08
C THR A 97 -6.57 8.35 14.85
N GLU A 98 -6.22 7.69 13.73
CA GLU A 98 -7.02 7.78 12.49
C GLU A 98 -7.87 6.56 12.12
N ILE A 99 -7.59 5.37 12.67
CA ILE A 99 -8.34 4.14 12.29
C ILE A 99 -9.81 4.19 12.75
N ALA A 100 -10.13 4.96 13.79
CA ALA A 100 -11.51 5.07 14.31
C ALA A 100 -12.50 5.83 13.42
N LYS A 101 -12.07 6.48 12.32
CA LYS A 101 -12.98 7.30 11.47
C LYS A 101 -13.48 6.62 10.19
N LYS A 102 -12.79 5.60 9.66
CA LYS A 102 -13.16 5.00 8.36
C LYS A 102 -14.25 3.92 8.44
N GLU A 103 -14.52 3.35 9.62
CA GLU A 103 -15.56 2.30 9.76
C GLU A 103 -17.01 2.83 9.70
N LYS A 104 -17.23 4.15 9.74
CA LYS A 104 -18.59 4.73 9.74
C LYS A 104 -19.18 5.09 8.36
N ILE A 105 -18.43 4.97 7.26
CA ILE A 105 -18.91 5.47 5.95
C ILE A 105 -19.48 4.35 5.06
N GLU A 106 -19.08 3.09 5.22
CA GLU A 106 -19.51 2.02 4.31
C GLU A 106 -20.90 1.43 4.59
N THR A 107 -21.51 1.67 5.76
CA THR A 107 -22.82 1.09 6.11
C THR A 107 -24.06 1.88 5.63
N LYS A 108 -23.91 2.94 4.80
CA LYS A 108 -25.04 3.80 4.40
C LYS A 108 -25.46 3.76 2.91
N LYS A 109 -24.99 2.80 2.11
CA LYS A 109 -25.41 2.64 0.70
C LYS A 109 -26.20 1.34 0.42
N PHE A 110 -27.21 1.04 1.23
CA PHE A 110 -28.22 0.05 0.82
C PHE A 110 -29.63 0.45 1.26
N ASN A 111 -30.10 1.61 0.79
CA ASN A 111 -31.52 1.97 0.86
C ASN A 111 -31.93 2.66 -0.44
N GLU A 112 -32.07 1.87 -1.49
CA GLU A 112 -32.94 2.14 -2.64
C GLU A 112 -33.65 0.79 -2.85
N GLY A 113 -34.87 0.61 -2.37
CA GLY A 113 -36.05 1.25 -2.93
C GLY A 113 -36.50 0.41 -4.13
N ASN A 114 -37.21 -0.69 -3.88
CA ASN A 114 -37.97 -1.36 -4.93
C ASN A 114 -39.25 -1.95 -4.35
N ASP A 115 -40.33 -1.19 -4.62
CA ASP A 115 -41.73 -1.58 -4.86
C ASP A 115 -42.34 -2.69 -3.99
#